data_AF-A0A3Q8RT70-F1
#
_entry.id   AF-A0A3Q8RT70-F1
#
_cell.length_a   1.000
_cell.length_b   1.000
_cell.length_c   1.000
_cell.angle_alpha   90.00
_cell.angle_beta   90.00
_cell.angle_gamma   90.00
#
_symmetry.space_group_name_H-M   'P 1'
#
loop_
_entity.id
_entity.type
_entity.pdbx_description
1 polymer ?
#
loop_
_entity_poly.entity_id
_entity_poly.type
_entity_poly.pdbx_seq_one_letter_code
_entity_poly.pdbx_strand_id
1 'polypeptide(L)'
;MKTVKLKLLMGFLLLMFIPSTVFSQEENQRPEYITVTTGHWNLNYENFDKGEWIAVEKEFLDKVVKKNEFILRSFVFLHRFTPDNTEIIFVTTYSSWDNIDKASKRSGELAKEAWPDKDKRDAYFKKKDAYYTHHHSDEIYAPIGGAKMLQPTNKEMIWLVVKGHFAFPEDGSMKEYDELSKQYLDNVIQKNEFIKGFYQHAHAWGSDRTEYTRAYVIESMGDLDKMGKRSNELFKEHWSDEAKRKEFGKKMRKYFTGKHGDYIYTSVPELTK
;
A
#
# COMPACT_ATOMS: atom_id res chain seq x y z
N MET A 1 -48.93 39.72 -31.93
CA MET A 1 -48.32 39.54 -30.59
C MET A 1 -47.78 38.12 -30.45
N LYS A 2 -46.45 38.00 -30.36
CA LYS A 2 -45.66 36.99 -29.61
C LYS A 2 -45.90 35.50 -29.87
N THR A 3 -45.33 34.99 -30.97
CA THR A 3 -44.80 33.61 -31.08
C THR A 3 -43.26 33.63 -31.07
N VAL A 4 -42.67 34.16 -30.00
CA VAL A 4 -41.21 34.15 -29.80
C VAL A 4 -40.92 33.89 -28.32
N LYS A 5 -41.30 32.71 -27.80
CA LYS A 5 -40.91 32.28 -26.44
C LYS A 5 -40.72 30.77 -26.26
N LEU A 6 -40.54 29.99 -27.34
CA LEU A 6 -40.27 28.55 -27.22
C LEU A 6 -38.93 28.10 -27.83
N LYS A 7 -38.16 28.99 -28.44
CA LYS A 7 -36.83 28.66 -28.99
C LYS A 7 -35.66 29.05 -28.08
N LEU A 8 -35.92 29.58 -26.89
CA LEU A 8 -34.86 29.94 -25.93
C LEU A 8 -34.67 28.93 -24.78
N LEU A 9 -35.56 27.93 -24.65
CA LEU A 9 -35.45 26.92 -23.59
C LEU A 9 -34.65 25.67 -24.01
N MET A 10 -34.45 25.46 -25.31
CA MET A 10 -33.75 24.29 -25.84
C MET A 10 -32.24 24.51 -26.04
N GLY A 11 -31.77 25.75 -25.90
CA GLY A 11 -30.34 26.12 -26.01
C GLY A 11 -29.57 26.12 -24.70
N PHE A 12 -30.25 26.03 -23.54
CA PHE A 12 -29.59 26.09 -22.22
C PHE A 12 -29.48 24.72 -21.53
N LEU A 13 -30.20 23.70 -22.01
CA LEU A 13 -30.16 22.36 -21.41
C LEU A 13 -29.05 21.46 -22.00
N LEU A 14 -28.44 21.87 -23.11
CA LEU A 14 -27.35 21.11 -23.77
C LEU A 14 -25.93 21.50 -23.31
N LEU A 15 -25.80 22.45 -22.37
CA LEU A 15 -24.52 22.94 -21.86
C LEU A 15 -24.07 22.29 -20.54
N MET A 16 -24.81 21.30 -20.02
CA MET A 16 -24.46 20.59 -18.77
C MET A 16 -23.73 19.26 -18.97
N PHE A 17 -23.38 18.88 -20.20
CA PHE A 17 -22.54 17.72 -20.50
C PHE A 17 -21.11 18.13 -20.89
N ILE A 18 -20.50 19.02 -20.11
CA ILE A 18 -19.05 19.03 -20.03
C ILE A 18 -18.71 17.88 -19.08
N PRO A 19 -18.09 16.77 -19.52
CA PRO A 19 -17.55 15.80 -18.57
C PRO A 19 -16.54 16.56 -17.73
N SER A 20 -16.92 16.86 -16.48
CA SER A 20 -15.99 17.29 -15.45
C SER A 20 -14.90 16.23 -15.45
N THR A 21 -13.73 16.57 -15.94
CA THR A 21 -12.58 15.70 -15.77
C THR A 21 -12.34 15.63 -14.26
N VAL A 22 -12.75 14.51 -13.66
CA VAL A 22 -12.61 14.22 -12.24
C VAL A 22 -11.14 13.88 -11.98
N PHE A 23 -10.23 14.84 -12.15
CA PHE A 23 -8.82 14.68 -11.80
C PHE A 23 -8.52 14.95 -10.31
N SER A 24 -9.55 15.31 -9.52
CA SER A 24 -9.37 15.70 -8.11
C SER A 24 -9.83 14.65 -7.08
N GLN A 25 -10.45 13.54 -7.48
CA GLN A 25 -10.92 12.52 -6.53
C GLN A 25 -9.95 11.36 -6.29
N GLU A 26 -8.97 11.14 -7.18
CA GLU A 26 -8.04 10.01 -7.06
C GLU A 26 -7.11 10.10 -5.83
N GLU A 27 -6.71 11.30 -5.41
CA GLU A 27 -5.76 11.46 -4.29
C GLU A 27 -6.31 11.00 -2.93
N ASN A 28 -7.63 10.99 -2.73
CA ASN A 28 -8.26 10.69 -1.44
C ASN A 28 -9.05 9.37 -1.41
N GLN A 29 -9.07 8.60 -2.50
CA GLN A 29 -9.77 7.33 -2.50
C GLN A 29 -9.00 6.30 -1.65
N ARG A 30 -9.65 5.80 -0.60
CA ARG A 30 -9.13 4.67 0.19
C ARG A 30 -9.13 3.42 -0.70
N PRO A 31 -8.01 2.68 -0.78
CA PRO A 31 -8.00 1.42 -1.52
C PRO A 31 -8.88 0.37 -0.85
N GLU A 32 -9.52 -0.48 -1.65
CA GLU A 32 -10.24 -1.67 -1.20
C GLU A 32 -9.37 -2.92 -1.28
N TYR A 33 -8.45 -2.96 -2.24
CA TYR A 33 -7.55 -4.09 -2.46
C TYR A 33 -6.13 -3.63 -2.72
N ILE A 34 -5.17 -4.48 -2.33
CA ILE A 34 -3.74 -4.27 -2.50
C ILE A 34 -3.16 -5.55 -3.08
N THR A 35 -2.50 -5.48 -4.22
CA THR A 35 -1.65 -6.57 -4.69
C THR A 35 -0.24 -6.35 -4.18
N VAL A 36 0.39 -7.45 -3.75
CA VAL A 36 1.78 -7.48 -3.31
C VAL A 36 2.47 -8.58 -4.09
N THR A 37 3.44 -8.21 -4.93
CA THR A 37 4.32 -9.16 -5.60
C THR A 37 5.68 -9.11 -4.92
N THR A 38 6.11 -10.23 -4.38
CA THR A 38 7.47 -10.41 -3.85
C THR A 38 8.30 -11.01 -4.97
N GLY A 39 9.21 -10.22 -5.53
CA GLY A 39 10.20 -10.64 -6.52
C GLY A 39 11.58 -10.76 -5.90
N HIS A 40 12.52 -11.28 -6.69
CA HIS A 40 13.90 -11.51 -6.25
C HIS A 40 14.91 -10.99 -7.29
N TRP A 41 15.93 -10.28 -6.82
CA TRP A 41 17.05 -9.84 -7.64
C TRP A 41 17.73 -11.01 -8.33
N ASN A 42 18.04 -10.83 -9.62
CA ASN A 42 18.94 -11.71 -10.34
C ASN A 42 20.39 -11.39 -9.95
N LEU A 43 20.90 -12.06 -8.91
CA LEU A 43 22.29 -11.87 -8.45
C LEU A 43 23.34 -12.31 -9.49
N ASN A 44 22.95 -13.05 -10.52
CA ASN A 44 23.83 -13.44 -11.63
C ASN A 44 23.82 -12.43 -12.78
N TYR A 45 23.07 -11.33 -12.67
CA TYR A 45 23.06 -10.29 -13.70
C TYR A 45 24.34 -9.46 -13.63
N GLU A 46 25.29 -9.75 -14.52
CA GLU A 46 26.63 -9.12 -14.53
C GLU A 46 26.60 -7.61 -14.75
N ASN A 47 25.54 -7.08 -15.39
CA ASN A 47 25.38 -5.66 -15.69
C ASN A 47 24.47 -4.95 -14.67
N PHE A 48 24.47 -5.39 -13.41
CA PHE A 48 23.67 -4.76 -12.38
C PHE A 48 24.19 -3.34 -12.08
N ASP A 49 23.36 -2.34 -12.37
CA ASP A 49 23.54 -0.96 -11.93
C ASP A 49 22.23 -0.43 -11.33
N LYS A 50 22.30 0.08 -10.09
CA LYS A 50 21.11 0.56 -9.37
C LYS A 50 20.50 1.79 -10.06
N GLY A 51 21.31 2.67 -10.64
CA GLY A 51 20.84 3.87 -11.33
C GLY A 51 20.11 3.51 -12.63
N GLU A 52 20.67 2.59 -13.41
CA GLU A 52 20.02 2.04 -14.60
C GLU A 52 18.74 1.29 -14.26
N TRP A 53 18.74 0.50 -13.20
CA TRP A 53 17.54 -0.18 -12.71
C TRP A 53 16.43 0.82 -12.39
N ILE A 54 16.73 1.85 -11.59
CA ILE A 54 15.77 2.93 -11.28
C ILE A 54 15.29 3.60 -12.56
N ALA A 55 16.19 3.90 -13.51
CA ALA A 55 15.80 4.55 -14.77
C ALA A 55 14.84 3.68 -15.60
N VAL A 56 15.10 2.37 -15.70
CA VAL A 56 14.25 1.42 -16.43
C VAL A 56 12.88 1.28 -15.76
N GLU A 57 12.83 1.10 -14.44
CA GLU A 57 11.56 1.01 -13.70
C GLU A 57 10.80 2.33 -13.72
N LYS A 58 11.50 3.47 -13.66
CA LYS A 58 10.90 4.79 -13.75
C LYS A 58 10.28 5.05 -15.12
N GLU A 59 10.94 4.58 -16.18
CA GLU A 59 10.36 4.63 -17.53
C GLU A 59 9.03 3.85 -17.59
N PHE A 60 8.96 2.65 -16.98
CA PHE A 60 7.71 1.88 -16.89
C PHE A 60 6.66 2.62 -16.07
N LEU A 61 7.05 3.14 -14.90
CA LEU A 61 6.17 3.88 -14.01
C LEU A 61 5.53 5.08 -14.72
N ASP A 62 6.34 5.91 -15.38
CA ASP A 62 5.87 7.14 -16.00
C ASP A 62 5.06 6.87 -17.28
N LYS A 63 5.39 5.82 -18.06
CA LYS A 63 4.70 5.50 -19.31
C LYS A 63 3.46 4.62 -19.13
N VAL A 64 3.43 3.78 -18.11
CA VAL A 64 2.39 2.76 -17.90
C VAL A 64 1.65 3.00 -16.59
N VAL A 65 2.31 2.86 -15.44
CA VAL A 65 1.63 2.82 -14.13
C VAL A 65 0.93 4.14 -13.79
N LYS A 66 1.58 5.29 -14.00
CA LYS A 66 1.00 6.62 -13.76
C LYS A 66 -0.16 6.95 -14.70
N LYS A 67 -0.14 6.41 -15.92
CA LYS A 67 -1.20 6.61 -16.91
C LYS A 67 -2.36 5.62 -16.80
N ASN A 68 -2.24 4.62 -15.93
CA ASN A 68 -3.27 3.62 -15.70
C ASN A 68 -4.24 4.10 -14.62
N GLU A 69 -5.45 4.47 -15.04
CA GLU A 69 -6.53 5.02 -14.22
C GLU A 69 -7.08 4.03 -13.17
N PHE A 70 -6.82 2.74 -13.33
CA PHE A 70 -7.29 1.70 -12.40
C PHE A 70 -6.33 1.49 -11.22
N ILE A 71 -5.10 2.03 -11.31
CA ILE A 71 -4.10 1.98 -10.24
C ILE A 71 -4.19 3.26 -9.41
N LEU A 72 -4.58 3.15 -8.13
CA LEU A 72 -4.63 4.30 -7.22
C LEU A 72 -3.21 4.73 -6.79
N ARG A 73 -2.40 3.77 -6.38
CA ARG A 73 -1.04 3.99 -5.84
C ARG A 73 -0.15 2.80 -6.18
N SER A 74 1.14 3.07 -6.30
CA SER A 74 2.16 2.05 -6.58
C SER A 74 3.41 2.36 -5.78
N PHE A 75 4.00 1.36 -5.14
CA PHE A 75 5.22 1.49 -4.35
C PHE A 75 6.19 0.35 -4.66
N VAL A 76 7.48 0.65 -4.57
CA VAL A 76 8.55 -0.34 -4.63
C VAL A 76 9.33 -0.29 -3.33
N PHE A 77 9.56 -1.47 -2.74
CA PHE A 77 10.30 -1.61 -1.51
C PHE A 77 11.48 -2.56 -1.69
N LEU A 78 12.62 -2.18 -1.14
CA LEU A 78 13.82 -3.01 -1.11
C LEU A 78 14.01 -3.61 0.27
N HIS A 79 14.55 -4.83 0.30
CA HIS A 79 15.08 -5.42 1.52
C HIS A 79 15.98 -4.43 2.28
N ARG A 80 15.77 -4.34 3.61
CA ARG A 80 16.75 -3.76 4.54
C ARG A 80 17.11 -4.71 5.66
N PHE A 81 16.13 -5.39 6.23
CA PHE A 81 16.30 -6.44 7.23
C PHE A 81 15.14 -7.44 7.10
N THR A 82 15.34 -8.44 6.24
CA THR A 82 14.41 -9.55 6.02
C THR A 82 15.20 -10.86 5.91
N PRO A 83 14.57 -12.04 5.90
CA PRO A 83 15.28 -13.31 5.75
C PRO A 83 15.97 -13.49 4.39
N ASP A 84 15.56 -12.76 3.36
CA ASP A 84 16.07 -12.88 1.99
C ASP A 84 16.58 -11.51 1.48
N ASN A 85 17.89 -11.41 1.22
CA ASN A 85 18.51 -10.18 0.74
C ASN A 85 18.27 -9.90 -0.76
N THR A 86 17.70 -10.86 -1.49
CA THR A 86 17.30 -10.68 -2.90
C THR A 86 15.92 -10.04 -3.03
N GLU A 87 15.17 -9.96 -1.93
CA GLU A 87 13.77 -9.57 -1.94
C GLU A 87 13.54 -8.11 -2.39
N ILE A 88 12.59 -7.96 -3.30
CA ILE A 88 12.02 -6.69 -3.74
C ILE A 88 10.50 -6.83 -3.76
N ILE A 89 9.79 -5.84 -3.20
CA ILE A 89 8.33 -5.87 -3.07
C ILE A 89 7.71 -4.81 -3.97
N PHE A 90 6.79 -5.23 -4.83
CA PHE A 90 5.94 -4.34 -5.61
C PHE A 90 4.55 -4.32 -4.98
N VAL A 91 4.07 -3.13 -4.61
CA VAL A 91 2.76 -2.95 -4.00
C VAL A 91 1.91 -2.04 -4.88
N THR A 92 0.76 -2.53 -5.31
CA THR A 92 -0.20 -1.74 -6.10
C THR A 92 -1.57 -1.75 -5.43
N THR A 93 -2.23 -0.60 -5.37
CA THR A 93 -3.52 -0.47 -4.68
C THR A 93 -4.66 -0.12 -5.63
N TYR A 94 -5.84 -0.69 -5.38
CA TYR A 94 -7.00 -0.62 -6.26
C TYR A 94 -8.26 -0.26 -5.48
N SER A 95 -9.19 0.41 -6.15
CA SER A 95 -10.50 0.76 -5.60
C SER A 95 -11.53 -0.38 -5.66
N SER A 96 -11.23 -1.46 -6.38
CA SER A 96 -12.09 -2.66 -6.46
C SER A 96 -11.30 -3.85 -6.97
N TRP A 97 -11.83 -5.07 -6.78
CA TRP A 97 -11.23 -6.29 -7.34
C TRP A 97 -11.21 -6.28 -8.87
N ASP A 98 -12.29 -5.81 -9.50
CA ASP A 98 -12.42 -5.68 -10.96
C ASP A 98 -11.36 -4.74 -11.55
N ASN A 99 -10.94 -3.72 -10.80
CA ASN A 99 -9.87 -2.83 -11.22
C ASN A 99 -8.49 -3.49 -11.28
N ILE A 100 -8.27 -4.64 -10.63
CA ILE A 100 -7.03 -5.41 -10.75
C ILE A 100 -6.90 -5.96 -12.19
N ASP A 101 -7.95 -6.59 -12.71
CA ASP A 101 -7.97 -7.14 -14.07
C ASP A 101 -7.95 -6.03 -15.13
N LYS A 102 -8.73 -4.96 -14.93
CA LYS A 102 -8.71 -3.80 -15.82
C LYS A 102 -7.35 -3.12 -15.86
N ALA A 103 -6.68 -2.98 -14.71
CA ALA A 103 -5.33 -2.44 -14.67
C ALA A 103 -4.34 -3.31 -15.45
N SER A 104 -4.42 -4.63 -15.35
CA SER A 104 -3.56 -5.54 -16.11
C SER A 104 -3.74 -5.36 -17.63
N LYS A 105 -4.99 -5.35 -18.10
CA LYS A 105 -5.33 -5.09 -19.51
C LYS A 105 -4.85 -3.71 -19.98
N ARG A 106 -5.13 -2.66 -19.20
CA ARG A 106 -4.74 -1.28 -19.51
C ARG A 106 -3.23 -1.11 -19.55
N SER A 107 -2.48 -1.79 -18.66
CA SER A 107 -1.01 -1.79 -18.70
C SER A 107 -0.47 -2.39 -20.00
N GLY A 108 -1.10 -3.46 -20.51
CA GLY A 108 -0.73 -4.05 -21.80
C GLY A 108 -0.99 -3.12 -22.99
N GLU A 109 -2.07 -2.35 -22.97
CA GLU A 109 -2.36 -1.32 -23.98
C GLU A 109 -1.34 -0.18 -23.91
N LEU A 110 -1.13 0.39 -22.73
CA LEU A 110 -0.18 1.47 -22.50
C LEU A 110 1.25 1.08 -22.87
N ALA A 111 1.65 -0.17 -22.62
CA ALA A 111 2.95 -0.68 -23.06
C ALA A 111 3.06 -0.71 -24.60
N LYS A 112 2.00 -1.07 -25.32
CA LYS A 112 1.98 -0.99 -26.80
C LYS A 112 1.98 0.45 -27.28
N GLU A 113 1.29 1.36 -26.60
CA GLU A 113 1.31 2.80 -26.92
C GLU A 113 2.71 3.41 -26.71
N ALA A 114 3.38 3.03 -25.62
CA ALA A 114 4.65 3.64 -25.23
C ALA A 114 5.86 3.06 -25.98
N TRP A 115 5.76 1.79 -26.42
CA TRP A 115 6.69 1.14 -27.33
C TRP A 115 5.89 0.47 -28.47
N PRO A 116 5.49 1.21 -29.52
CA PRO A 116 4.67 0.68 -30.62
C PRO A 116 5.37 -0.40 -31.43
N ASP A 117 6.66 -0.20 -31.69
CA ASP A 117 7.52 -1.17 -32.34
C ASP A 117 7.71 -2.41 -31.45
N LYS A 118 7.39 -3.58 -31.99
CA LYS A 118 7.42 -4.84 -31.23
C LYS A 118 8.84 -5.18 -30.76
N ASP A 119 9.84 -5.00 -31.60
CA ASP A 119 11.21 -5.42 -31.27
C ASP A 119 11.81 -4.49 -30.21
N LYS A 120 11.55 -3.18 -30.28
CA LYS A 120 11.92 -2.22 -29.23
C LYS A 120 11.21 -2.51 -27.91
N ARG A 121 9.93 -2.88 -27.95
CA ARG A 121 9.16 -3.24 -26.75
C ARG A 121 9.72 -4.51 -26.10
N ASP A 122 9.98 -5.55 -26.89
CA ASP A 122 10.54 -6.81 -26.41
C ASP A 122 11.95 -6.59 -25.84
N ALA A 123 12.78 -5.74 -26.48
CA ALA A 123 14.10 -5.37 -25.97
C ALA A 123 14.01 -4.60 -24.64
N TYR A 124 13.04 -3.70 -24.49
CA TYR A 124 12.79 -2.99 -23.24
C TYR A 124 12.42 -3.95 -22.11
N PHE A 125 11.42 -4.81 -22.30
CA PHE A 125 11.01 -5.77 -21.28
C PHE A 125 12.11 -6.78 -20.97
N LYS A 126 12.87 -7.25 -21.97
CA LYS A 126 14.05 -8.07 -21.73
C LYS A 126 15.10 -7.37 -20.87
N LYS A 127 15.34 -6.07 -21.08
CA LYS A 127 16.25 -5.28 -20.23
C LYS A 127 15.70 -5.15 -18.80
N LYS A 128 14.41 -4.86 -18.65
CA LYS A 128 13.74 -4.72 -17.35
C LYS A 128 13.76 -6.03 -16.57
N ASP A 129 13.38 -7.13 -17.20
CA ASP A 129 13.25 -8.44 -16.56
C ASP A 129 14.59 -9.06 -16.19
N ALA A 130 15.69 -8.66 -16.86
CA ALA A 130 17.03 -9.15 -16.55
C ALA A 130 17.50 -8.86 -15.11
N TYR A 131 16.94 -7.83 -14.47
CA TYR A 131 17.22 -7.49 -13.07
C TYR A 131 16.63 -8.49 -12.06
N TYR A 132 15.70 -9.34 -12.47
CA TYR A 132 14.96 -10.22 -11.57
C TYR A 132 15.09 -11.69 -11.98
N THR A 133 14.95 -12.57 -11.01
CA THR A 133 14.71 -13.99 -11.29
C THR A 133 13.25 -14.22 -11.67
N HIS A 134 12.93 -15.38 -12.24
CA HIS A 134 11.54 -15.76 -12.49
C HIS A 134 10.79 -16.17 -11.21
N HIS A 135 11.49 -16.37 -10.09
CA HIS A 135 10.89 -16.71 -8.81
C HIS A 135 10.18 -15.48 -8.24
N HIS A 136 8.88 -15.62 -7.95
CA HIS A 136 8.08 -14.61 -7.27
C HIS A 136 6.89 -15.27 -6.56
N SER A 137 6.27 -14.52 -5.66
CA SER A 137 4.97 -14.85 -5.08
C SER A 137 4.05 -13.64 -5.13
N ASP A 138 2.76 -13.89 -5.36
CA ASP A 138 1.72 -12.86 -5.37
C ASP A 138 0.75 -13.07 -4.23
N GLU A 139 0.26 -11.97 -3.66
CA GLU A 139 -0.75 -11.97 -2.61
C GLU A 139 -1.70 -10.79 -2.82
N ILE A 140 -2.96 -10.93 -2.38
CA ILE A 140 -3.94 -9.85 -2.40
C ILE A 140 -4.44 -9.62 -0.99
N TYR A 141 -4.34 -8.37 -0.54
CA TYR A 141 -4.76 -7.95 0.79
C TYR A 141 -5.93 -6.98 0.73
N ALA A 142 -6.77 -7.02 1.76
CA ALA A 142 -7.82 -6.05 2.05
C ALA A 142 -7.39 -5.15 3.22
N PRO A 143 -7.51 -3.82 3.12
CA PRO A 143 -7.17 -2.92 4.21
C PRO A 143 -8.14 -3.00 5.40
N ILE A 144 -7.59 -3.22 6.59
CA ILE A 144 -8.28 -3.07 7.87
C ILE A 144 -8.33 -1.58 8.24
N GLY A 145 -9.39 -1.16 8.94
CA GLY A 145 -9.56 0.24 9.36
C GLY A 145 -8.45 0.77 10.29
N GLY A 146 -8.44 2.09 10.47
CA GLY A 146 -7.55 2.75 11.43
C GLY A 146 -6.19 3.19 10.89
N ALA A 147 -6.07 3.35 9.57
CA ALA A 147 -4.83 3.81 8.95
C ALA A 147 -4.43 5.22 9.45
N LYS A 148 -3.12 5.46 9.55
CA LYS A 148 -2.53 6.79 9.66
C LYS A 148 -1.88 7.10 8.32
N MET A 149 -2.41 8.10 7.62
CA MET A 149 -1.95 8.40 6.26
C MET A 149 -0.59 9.08 6.29
N LEU A 150 0.39 8.48 5.61
CA LEU A 150 1.68 9.11 5.36
C LEU A 150 1.48 10.37 4.51
N GLN A 151 2.10 11.47 4.94
CA GLN A 151 2.16 12.69 4.15
C GLN A 151 3.08 12.48 2.94
N PRO A 152 2.77 13.06 1.76
CA PRO A 152 3.63 12.96 0.59
C PRO A 152 5.09 13.34 0.91
N THR A 153 6.02 12.50 0.49
CA THR A 153 7.45 12.67 0.75
C THR A 153 8.26 12.11 -0.41
N ASN A 154 9.39 12.74 -0.69
CA ASN A 154 10.41 12.26 -1.62
C ASN A 154 11.59 11.58 -0.90
N LYS A 155 11.50 11.43 0.43
CA LYS A 155 12.53 10.77 1.23
C LYS A 155 12.34 9.26 1.20
N GLU A 156 13.45 8.53 1.18
CA GLU A 156 13.45 7.12 1.55
C GLU A 156 12.94 7.01 2.99
N MET A 157 11.91 6.19 3.20
CA MET A 157 11.32 5.91 4.50
C MET A 157 11.59 4.47 4.90
N ILE A 158 11.63 4.21 6.21
CA ILE A 158 11.73 2.87 6.78
C ILE A 158 10.31 2.33 7.01
N TRP A 159 10.07 1.13 6.52
CA TRP A 159 8.80 0.42 6.66
C TRP A 159 9.03 -0.83 7.50
N LEU A 160 8.64 -0.78 8.77
CA LEU A 160 8.53 -1.98 9.61
C LEU A 160 7.21 -2.66 9.28
N VAL A 161 7.28 -3.85 8.69
CA VAL A 161 6.13 -4.71 8.43
C VAL A 161 6.14 -5.84 9.43
N VAL A 162 5.11 -5.89 10.27
CA VAL A 162 4.85 -6.98 11.19
C VAL A 162 3.81 -7.90 10.57
N LYS A 163 4.19 -9.13 10.26
CA LYS A 163 3.26 -10.19 9.83
C LYS A 163 2.93 -11.07 11.02
N GLY A 164 1.65 -11.23 11.37
CA GLY A 164 1.24 -12.05 12.51
C GLY A 164 -0.06 -12.79 12.24
N HIS A 165 -0.53 -13.60 13.19
CA HIS A 165 -1.73 -14.42 13.01
C HIS A 165 -2.83 -14.10 14.03
N PHE A 166 -4.04 -13.89 13.54
CA PHE A 166 -5.25 -13.83 14.36
C PHE A 166 -5.58 -15.19 14.97
N ALA A 167 -6.06 -15.20 16.22
CA ALA A 167 -6.44 -16.42 16.93
C ALA A 167 -7.91 -16.81 16.77
N PHE A 168 -8.78 -15.89 16.32
CA PHE A 168 -10.24 -16.09 16.20
C PHE A 168 -10.87 -16.82 17.41
N PRO A 169 -10.75 -16.24 18.62
CA PRO A 169 -11.19 -16.90 19.85
C PRO A 169 -12.70 -17.17 19.84
N GLU A 170 -13.10 -18.32 20.39
CA GLU A 170 -14.52 -18.73 20.50
C GLU A 170 -15.35 -17.74 21.32
N ASP A 171 -14.75 -17.12 22.35
CA ASP A 171 -15.37 -16.16 23.25
C ASP A 171 -15.12 -14.68 22.85
N GLY A 172 -14.78 -14.43 21.58
CA GLY A 172 -14.58 -13.09 21.02
C GLY A 172 -15.62 -12.71 19.98
N SER A 173 -15.76 -11.40 19.77
CA SER A 173 -16.53 -10.86 18.64
C SER A 173 -15.70 -9.86 17.82
N MET A 174 -16.07 -9.68 16.55
CA MET A 174 -15.47 -8.65 15.69
C MET A 174 -15.70 -7.25 16.27
N LYS A 175 -16.90 -6.99 16.81
CA LYS A 175 -17.24 -5.71 17.44
C LYS A 175 -16.31 -5.38 18.61
N GLU A 176 -16.08 -6.34 19.51
CA GLU A 176 -15.15 -6.15 20.64
C GLU A 176 -13.72 -5.93 20.13
N TYR A 177 -13.27 -6.68 19.12
CA TYR A 177 -11.97 -6.46 18.49
C TYR A 177 -11.84 -5.04 17.92
N ASP A 178 -12.85 -4.58 17.18
CA ASP A 178 -12.86 -3.25 16.57
C ASP A 178 -12.84 -2.14 17.62
N GLU A 179 -13.59 -2.29 18.70
CA GLU A 179 -13.61 -1.34 19.82
C GLU A 179 -12.25 -1.28 20.55
N LEU A 180 -11.63 -2.42 20.82
CA LEU A 180 -10.31 -2.50 21.46
C LEU A 180 -9.21 -1.95 20.52
N SER A 181 -9.26 -2.34 19.25
CA SER A 181 -8.32 -1.87 18.22
C SER A 181 -8.42 -0.36 18.07
N LYS A 182 -9.64 0.19 17.96
CA LYS A 182 -9.86 1.63 17.86
C LYS A 182 -9.29 2.38 19.06
N GLN A 183 -9.51 1.89 20.28
CA GLN A 183 -8.94 2.50 21.49
C GLN A 183 -7.40 2.57 21.44
N TYR A 184 -6.73 1.49 21.03
CA TYR A 184 -5.27 1.48 20.89
C TYR A 184 -4.79 2.39 19.77
N LEU A 185 -5.47 2.38 18.62
CA LEU A 185 -5.13 3.22 17.48
C LEU A 185 -5.22 4.70 17.84
N ASP A 186 -6.35 5.14 18.39
CA ASP A 186 -6.63 6.55 18.70
C ASP A 186 -5.68 7.09 19.79
N ASN A 187 -5.27 6.25 20.74
CA ASN A 187 -4.49 6.69 21.89
C ASN A 187 -3.00 6.41 21.82
N VAL A 188 -2.56 5.48 20.96
CA VAL A 188 -1.15 5.12 20.82
C VAL A 188 -0.66 5.44 19.41
N ILE A 189 -1.24 4.81 18.38
CA ILE A 189 -0.72 4.93 17.00
C ILE A 189 -0.88 6.35 16.46
N GLN A 190 -2.07 6.95 16.60
CA GLN A 190 -2.35 8.26 16.04
C GLN A 190 -1.56 9.37 16.76
N LYS A 191 -1.33 9.20 18.07
CA LYS A 191 -0.60 10.17 18.90
C LYS A 191 0.93 10.02 18.86
N ASN A 192 1.45 8.89 18.39
CA ASN A 192 2.91 8.67 18.29
C ASN A 192 3.49 9.44 17.09
N GLU A 193 4.30 10.45 17.38
CA GLU A 193 4.92 11.36 16.43
C GLU A 193 6.00 10.70 15.54
N PHE A 194 6.54 9.55 15.96
CA PHE A 194 7.52 8.81 15.17
C PHE A 194 6.86 7.95 14.09
N ILE A 195 5.60 7.55 14.30
CA ILE A 195 4.80 6.83 13.30
C ILE A 195 4.26 7.85 12.28
N LYS A 196 4.91 7.95 11.12
CA LYS A 196 4.50 8.87 10.03
C LYS A 196 3.37 8.30 9.19
N GLY A 197 3.30 6.99 9.09
CA GLY A 197 2.23 6.25 8.43
C GLY A 197 1.98 4.93 9.15
N PHE A 198 0.75 4.45 9.11
CA PHE A 198 0.36 3.17 9.68
C PHE A 198 -0.73 2.53 8.84
N TYR A 199 -0.53 1.28 8.45
CA TYR A 199 -1.45 0.55 7.59
C TYR A 199 -1.63 -0.87 8.12
N GLN A 200 -2.85 -1.39 8.02
CA GLN A 200 -3.18 -2.74 8.46
C GLN A 200 -3.92 -3.45 7.36
N HIS A 201 -3.59 -4.72 7.14
CA HIS A 201 -4.20 -5.53 6.09
C HIS A 201 -4.38 -6.97 6.55
N ALA A 202 -5.32 -7.67 5.94
CA ALA A 202 -5.47 -9.12 6.00
C ALA A 202 -5.66 -9.67 4.60
N HIS A 203 -5.44 -10.96 4.38
CA HIS A 203 -5.62 -11.55 3.06
C HIS A 203 -7.07 -11.42 2.56
N ALA A 204 -7.21 -10.86 1.36
CA ALA A 204 -8.34 -11.15 0.48
C ALA A 204 -8.08 -12.45 -0.31
N TRP A 205 -6.82 -12.70 -0.66
CA TRP A 205 -6.32 -13.93 -1.28
C TRP A 205 -4.87 -14.17 -0.85
N GLY A 206 -4.54 -15.39 -0.44
CA GLY A 206 -3.21 -15.78 0.02
C GLY A 206 -3.20 -17.14 0.70
N SER A 207 -2.05 -17.52 1.26
CA SER A 207 -1.83 -18.88 1.80
C SER A 207 -2.41 -19.11 3.19
N ASP A 208 -2.65 -18.06 3.99
CA ASP A 208 -3.15 -18.18 5.36
C ASP A 208 -4.14 -17.06 5.71
N ARG A 209 -5.43 -17.38 5.83
CA ARG A 209 -6.49 -16.40 6.17
C ARG A 209 -6.33 -15.81 7.58
N THR A 210 -5.53 -16.43 8.45
CA THR A 210 -5.25 -15.89 9.78
C THR A 210 -4.20 -14.79 9.76
N GLU A 211 -3.39 -14.69 8.69
CA GLU A 211 -2.34 -13.70 8.58
C GLU A 211 -2.91 -12.27 8.46
N TYR A 212 -2.34 -11.38 9.25
CA TYR A 212 -2.47 -9.94 9.10
C TYR A 212 -1.08 -9.32 8.97
N THR A 213 -1.04 -8.19 8.28
CA THR A 213 0.16 -7.36 8.16
C THR A 213 -0.10 -5.99 8.77
N ARG A 214 0.87 -5.46 9.52
CA ARG A 214 0.88 -4.07 9.99
C ARG A 214 2.16 -3.39 9.51
N ALA A 215 2.01 -2.35 8.71
CA ALA A 215 3.13 -1.53 8.24
C ALA A 215 3.21 -0.24 9.06
N TYR A 216 4.35 0.00 9.69
CA TYR A 216 4.70 1.23 10.39
C TYR A 216 5.74 1.98 9.56
N VAL A 217 5.44 3.23 9.20
CA VAL A 217 6.35 4.08 8.43
C VAL A 217 7.03 5.05 9.37
N ILE A 218 8.36 5.05 9.37
CA ILE A 218 9.21 5.90 10.21
C ILE A 218 10.35 6.51 9.37
N GLU A 219 10.92 7.62 9.82
CA GLU A 219 11.93 8.37 9.05
C GLU A 219 13.31 7.71 9.07
N SER A 220 13.65 6.97 10.12
CA SER A 220 14.98 6.37 10.27
C SER A 220 14.97 5.14 11.17
N MET A 221 16.01 4.31 11.04
CA MET A 221 16.25 3.20 11.98
C MET A 221 16.43 3.67 13.42
N GLY A 222 16.98 4.86 13.63
CA GLY A 222 17.13 5.46 14.97
C GLY A 222 15.80 5.82 15.61
N ASP A 223 14.75 6.04 14.81
CA ASP A 223 13.41 6.32 15.31
C ASP A 223 12.61 5.04 15.61
N LEU A 224 13.11 3.86 15.24
CA LEU A 224 12.46 2.58 15.52
C LEU A 224 12.34 2.32 17.02
N ASP A 225 13.44 2.50 17.76
CA ASP A 225 13.46 2.36 19.22
C ASP A 225 12.63 3.47 19.91
N LYS A 226 12.73 4.71 19.40
CA LYS A 226 11.94 5.83 19.91
C LYS A 226 10.44 5.60 19.73
N MET A 227 10.03 5.06 18.58
CA MET A 227 8.65 4.68 18.30
C MET A 227 8.14 3.67 19.33
N GLY A 228 8.94 2.64 19.66
CA GLY A 228 8.58 1.65 20.67
C GLY A 228 8.44 2.25 22.07
N LYS A 229 9.43 3.06 22.50
CA LYS A 229 9.41 3.77 23.79
C LYS A 229 8.21 4.69 23.90
N ARG A 230 7.96 5.52 22.88
CA ARG A 230 6.83 6.45 22.83
C ARG A 230 5.49 5.73 22.83
N SER A 231 5.39 4.60 22.13
CA SER A 231 4.16 3.77 22.18
C SER A 231 3.87 3.26 23.59
N ASN A 232 4.89 2.83 24.33
CA ASN A 232 4.73 2.39 25.71
C ASN A 232 4.37 3.54 26.67
N GLU A 233 4.95 4.72 26.48
CA GLU A 233 4.57 5.94 27.21
C GLU A 233 3.10 6.29 26.98
N LEU A 234 2.68 6.44 25.72
CA LEU A 234 1.29 6.74 25.35
C LEU A 234 0.31 5.68 25.88
N PHE A 235 0.70 4.40 25.82
CA PHE A 235 -0.09 3.31 26.40
C PHE A 235 -0.26 3.49 27.92
N LYS A 236 0.81 3.83 28.64
CA LYS A 236 0.75 4.10 30.09
C LYS A 236 0.04 5.41 30.42
N GLU A 237 0.10 6.42 29.55
CA GLU A 237 -0.63 7.68 29.72
C GLU A 237 -2.15 7.44 29.64
N HIS A 238 -2.61 6.67 28.64
CA HIS A 238 -4.03 6.40 28.46
C HIS A 238 -4.58 5.42 29.50
N TRP A 239 -3.88 4.31 29.74
CA TRP A 239 -4.18 3.35 30.80
C TRP A 239 -3.20 3.58 31.96
N SER A 240 -3.42 4.64 32.74
CA SER A 240 -2.52 5.04 33.85
C SER A 240 -2.55 4.10 35.05
N ASP A 241 -3.66 3.41 35.26
CA ASP A 241 -3.79 2.36 36.28
C ASP A 241 -3.28 1.00 35.76
N GLU A 242 -2.53 0.28 36.61
CA GLU A 242 -1.92 -1.00 36.23
C GLU A 242 -2.96 -2.11 36.01
N ALA A 243 -4.02 -2.13 36.82
CA ALA A 243 -5.07 -3.13 36.67
C ALA A 243 -5.81 -2.93 35.34
N LYS A 244 -6.12 -1.68 34.96
CA LYS A 244 -6.70 -1.34 33.65
C LYS A 244 -5.79 -1.72 32.48
N ARG A 245 -4.48 -1.50 32.59
CA ARG A 245 -3.50 -1.95 31.57
C ARG A 245 -3.54 -3.46 31.38
N LYS A 246 -3.50 -4.20 32.49
CA LYS A 246 -3.54 -5.68 32.48
C LYS A 246 -4.85 -6.19 31.90
N GLU A 247 -5.98 -5.56 32.26
CA GLU A 247 -7.29 -5.91 31.72
C GLU A 247 -7.36 -5.68 30.21
N PHE A 248 -6.98 -4.49 29.72
CA PHE A 248 -6.94 -4.20 28.29
C PHE A 248 -6.02 -5.18 27.55
N GLY A 249 -4.80 -5.39 28.06
CA GLY A 249 -3.83 -6.32 27.46
C GLY A 249 -4.35 -7.75 27.39
N LYS A 250 -5.06 -8.23 28.43
CA LYS A 250 -5.70 -9.55 28.43
C LYS A 250 -6.80 -9.64 27.38
N LYS A 251 -7.69 -8.62 27.30
CA LYS A 251 -8.77 -8.57 26.32
C LYS A 251 -8.27 -8.46 24.89
N MET A 252 -7.21 -7.71 24.64
CA MET A 252 -6.66 -7.55 23.29
C MET A 252 -5.88 -8.79 22.85
N ARG A 253 -5.08 -9.40 23.74
CA ARG A 253 -4.22 -10.54 23.40
C ARG A 253 -5.01 -11.76 22.93
N LYS A 254 -6.24 -11.98 23.38
CA LYS A 254 -7.05 -13.14 22.97
C LYS A 254 -7.28 -13.23 21.46
N TYR A 255 -7.18 -12.10 20.74
CA TYR A 255 -7.38 -12.06 19.29
C TYR A 255 -6.13 -12.41 18.48
N PHE A 256 -4.98 -12.62 19.14
CA PHE A 256 -3.70 -12.86 18.47
C PHE A 256 -3.05 -14.13 19.02
N THR A 257 -2.44 -14.92 18.14
CA THR A 257 -1.68 -16.10 18.55
C THR A 257 -0.37 -15.75 19.27
N GLY A 258 0.11 -14.51 19.09
CA GLY A 258 1.43 -14.05 19.54
C GLY A 258 2.57 -14.40 18.57
N LYS A 259 2.35 -15.32 17.63
CA LYS A 259 3.31 -15.62 16.56
C LYS A 259 3.34 -14.47 15.55
N HIS A 260 4.52 -13.93 15.31
CA HIS A 260 4.76 -12.89 14.32
C HIS A 260 6.19 -12.97 13.74
N GLY A 261 6.38 -12.32 12.60
CA GLY A 261 7.68 -12.01 12.01
C GLY A 261 7.76 -10.51 11.71
N ASP A 262 8.96 -9.95 11.88
CA ASP A 262 9.25 -8.55 11.68
C ASP A 262 10.18 -8.39 10.48
N TYR A 263 9.80 -7.51 9.57
CA TYR A 263 10.49 -7.26 8.31
C TYR A 263 10.72 -5.77 8.17
N ILE A 264 11.91 -5.36 7.76
CA ILE A 264 12.22 -3.96 7.54
C ILE A 264 12.56 -3.76 6.07
N TYR A 265 11.84 -2.83 5.45
CA TYR A 265 12.04 -2.42 4.07
C TYR A 265 12.36 -0.94 3.96
N THR A 266 12.93 -0.56 2.83
CA THR A 266 13.12 0.84 2.39
C THR A 266 12.31 1.10 1.14
N SER A 267 11.52 2.17 1.13
CA SER A 267 10.83 2.62 -0.08
C SER A 267 11.79 3.18 -1.11
N VAL A 268 11.46 3.09 -2.40
CA VAL A 268 12.17 3.80 -3.48
C VAL A 268 11.31 4.97 -3.96
N PRO A 269 11.53 6.21 -3.47
CA PRO A 269 10.63 7.34 -3.74
C PRO A 269 10.49 7.68 -5.22
N GLU A 270 11.54 7.45 -6.01
CA GLU A 270 11.56 7.66 -7.47
C GLU A 270 10.57 6.75 -8.22
N LEU A 271 10.20 5.63 -7.59
CA LEU A 271 9.34 4.57 -8.14
C LEU A 271 7.94 4.54 -7.52
N THR A 272 7.45 5.70 -7.05
CA THR A 272 6.12 5.83 -6.42
C THR A 272 5.09 6.54 -7.31
N LYS A 273 3.84 6.06 -7.29
CA LYS A 273 2.63 6.75 -7.80
C LYS A 273 1.76 7.20 -6.63
#